data_AF-A0A395CRA3-F1
#
_entry.id   AF-A0A395CRA3-F1
#
_cell.length_a   1.000
_cell.length_b   1.000
_cell.length_c   1.000
_cell.angle_alpha   90.00
_cell.angle_beta   90.00
_cell.angle_gamma   90.00
#
_symmetry.space_group_name_H-M   'P 1'
#
loop_
_entity.id
_entity.type
_entity.pdbx_description
1 polymer ?
#
loop_
_entity_poly.entity_id
_entity_poly.type
_entity_poly.pdbx_seq_one_letter_code
_entity_poly.pdbx_strand_id
1 'polypeptide(L)'
;AYHAILLDIDNGPDAVMFSANSSLYSSPGLTRLRRALAPRGVLAIWSADRSARFEKRLEAAGFSWRAAEISARGAVNDVTHTIYFASAV
;
A
#
# COMPACT_ATOMS: atom_id res chain seq x y z
N ALA A 1 -2.52 -17.62 7.63
CA ALA A 1 -2.25 -16.18 7.82
C ALA A 1 -0.81 -15.91 7.44
N TYR A 2 -0.50 -14.71 6.93
CA TYR A 2 0.82 -14.35 6.39
C TYR A 2 1.54 -13.34 7.29
N HIS A 3 2.85 -13.50 7.47
CA HIS A 3 3.66 -12.53 8.20
C HIS A 3 4.02 -11.30 7.36
N ALA A 4 4.04 -11.45 6.05
CA ALA A 4 4.25 -10.35 5.12
C ALA A 4 3.41 -10.55 3.86
N ILE A 5 2.84 -9.46 3.35
CA ILE A 5 2.23 -9.36 2.03
C ILE A 5 2.85 -8.16 1.34
N LEU A 6 3.38 -8.35 0.13
CA LEU A 6 4.00 -7.29 -0.66
C LEU A 6 3.17 -7.10 -1.92
N LEU A 7 2.71 -5.88 -2.17
CA LEU A 7 1.95 -5.51 -3.36
C LEU A 7 2.67 -4.40 -4.11
N ASP A 8 2.72 -4.53 -5.42
CA ASP A 8 3.16 -3.48 -6.33
C ASP A 8 1.95 -2.66 -6.80
N ILE A 9 2.08 -1.34 -6.91
CA ILE A 9 1.12 -0.47 -7.59
C ILE A 9 1.89 0.31 -8.65
N ASP A 10 1.89 -0.25 -9.85
CA ASP A 10 2.73 0.17 -10.98
C ASP A 10 2.50 1.63 -11.42
N ASN A 11 1.39 2.26 -11.00
CA ASN A 11 0.95 3.59 -11.45
C ASN A 11 0.44 4.50 -10.31
N GLY A 12 0.58 4.08 -9.04
CA GLY A 12 -0.01 4.77 -7.88
C GLY A 12 -1.49 4.44 -7.62
N PRO A 13 -1.97 4.54 -6.37
CA PRO A 13 -3.26 3.99 -5.93
C PRO A 13 -4.47 4.75 -6.46
N ASP A 14 -4.27 5.95 -7.00
CA ASP A 14 -5.30 6.74 -7.66
C ASP A 14 -5.37 6.51 -9.19
N ALA A 15 -4.33 5.92 -9.79
CA ALA A 15 -4.24 5.66 -11.22
C ALA A 15 -4.08 4.17 -11.52
N VAL A 16 -4.94 3.33 -10.92
CA VAL A 16 -4.94 1.88 -11.18
C VAL A 16 -5.35 1.62 -12.64
N MET A 17 -4.35 1.36 -13.51
CA MET A 17 -4.51 1.19 -14.96
C MET A 17 -5.38 -0.02 -15.37
N PHE A 18 -5.63 -0.98 -14.47
CA PHE A 18 -6.49 -2.14 -14.75
C PHE A 18 -7.57 -2.33 -13.68
N SER A 19 -8.84 -2.32 -14.11
CA SER A 19 -10.01 -2.50 -13.25
C SER A 19 -9.97 -3.80 -12.43
N ALA A 20 -9.35 -4.86 -12.95
CA ALA A 20 -9.18 -6.13 -12.24
C ALA A 20 -8.35 -5.98 -10.94
N ASN A 21 -7.27 -5.20 -10.98
CA ASN A 21 -6.38 -4.99 -9.83
C ASN A 21 -6.93 -3.94 -8.86
N SER A 22 -7.83 -3.07 -9.32
CA SER A 22 -8.48 -2.06 -8.46
C SER A 22 -9.18 -2.67 -7.25
N SER A 23 -9.66 -3.90 -7.39
CA SER A 23 -10.33 -4.64 -6.33
C SER A 23 -9.40 -4.90 -5.13
N LEU A 24 -8.08 -5.07 -5.34
CA LEU A 24 -7.11 -5.33 -4.26
C LEU A 24 -6.87 -4.10 -3.38
N TYR A 25 -6.88 -2.90 -3.97
CA TYR A 25 -6.62 -1.62 -3.26
C TYR A 25 -7.91 -0.90 -2.82
N SER A 26 -9.06 -1.46 -3.17
CA SER A 26 -10.36 -1.01 -2.70
C SER A 26 -10.55 -1.28 -1.20
N SER A 27 -11.50 -0.61 -0.54
CA SER A 27 -11.79 -0.87 0.88
C SER A 27 -12.12 -2.35 1.17
N PRO A 28 -12.93 -3.05 0.33
CA PRO A 28 -13.09 -4.51 0.44
C PRO A 28 -11.79 -5.30 0.29
N GLY A 29 -10.92 -4.91 -0.64
CA GLY A 29 -9.61 -5.53 -0.85
C GLY A 29 -8.70 -5.39 0.37
N LEU A 30 -8.57 -4.18 0.90
CA LEU A 30 -7.82 -3.89 2.13
C LEU A 30 -8.35 -4.67 3.34
N THR A 31 -9.67 -4.85 3.44
CA THR A 31 -10.28 -5.66 4.49
C THR A 31 -9.87 -7.14 4.37
N ARG A 32 -9.84 -7.68 3.14
CA ARG A 32 -9.39 -9.07 2.89
C ARG A 32 -7.90 -9.22 3.20
N LEU A 33 -7.07 -8.26 2.80
CA LEU A 33 -5.64 -8.24 3.09
C LEU A 33 -5.39 -8.21 4.60
N ARG A 34 -6.13 -7.37 5.35
CA ARG A 34 -6.02 -7.31 6.81
C ARG A 34 -6.33 -8.66 7.47
N ARG A 35 -7.38 -9.35 7.01
CA ARG A 35 -7.75 -10.69 7.52
C ARG A 35 -6.73 -11.77 7.14
N ALA A 36 -5.99 -11.58 6.05
CA ALA A 36 -4.99 -12.53 5.60
C ALA A 36 -3.68 -12.42 6.41
N LEU A 37 -3.41 -11.28 7.06
CA LEU A 37 -2.23 -11.10 7.90
C LEU A 37 -2.31 -11.91 9.20
N ALA A 38 -1.17 -12.46 9.60
CA ALA A 38 -0.96 -12.98 10.95
C ALA A 38 -0.91 -11.80 11.95
N PRO A 39 -1.07 -12.05 13.26
CA PRO A 39 -0.77 -11.04 14.27
C PRO A 39 0.63 -10.49 14.05
N ARG A 40 0.78 -9.16 14.11
CA ARG A 40 2.03 -8.44 13.81
C ARG A 40 2.55 -8.60 12.36
N GLY A 41 1.74 -9.14 11.46
CA GLY A 41 2.06 -9.21 10.04
C GLY A 41 2.03 -7.84 9.38
N VAL A 42 2.83 -7.68 8.33
CA VAL A 42 2.98 -6.40 7.60
C VAL A 42 2.50 -6.52 6.17
N LEU A 43 1.66 -5.59 5.75
CA LEU A 43 1.35 -5.32 4.37
C LEU A 43 2.25 -4.17 3.89
N ALA A 44 3.10 -4.43 2.90
CA ALA A 44 3.90 -3.42 2.22
C ALA A 44 3.33 -3.18 0.82
N ILE A 45 3.16 -1.92 0.45
CA ILE A 45 2.56 -1.52 -0.83
C ILE A 45 3.47 -0.48 -1.48
N TRP A 46 4.06 -0.82 -2.62
CA TRP A 46 4.75 0.15 -3.47
C TRP A 46 3.69 1.00 -4.19
N SER A 47 3.90 2.31 -4.23
CA SER A 47 3.18 3.25 -5.07
C SER A 47 4.11 4.19 -5.83
N ALA A 48 3.75 4.53 -7.06
CA ALA A 48 4.44 5.57 -7.83
C ALA A 48 4.45 6.91 -7.09
N ASP A 49 3.31 7.31 -6.50
CA ASP A 49 3.12 8.60 -5.84
C ASP A 49 2.43 8.45 -4.47
N ARG A 50 2.45 9.53 -3.68
CA ARG A 50 1.67 9.61 -2.45
C ARG A 50 0.20 9.91 -2.71
N SER A 51 -0.71 9.33 -1.93
CA SER A 51 -2.16 9.47 -2.12
C SER A 51 -2.89 9.59 -0.79
N ALA A 52 -3.35 10.80 -0.48
CA ALA A 52 -4.18 11.06 0.70
C ALA A 52 -5.49 10.26 0.69
N ARG A 53 -6.02 9.92 -0.51
CA ARG A 53 -7.23 9.09 -0.63
C ARG A 53 -6.94 7.66 -0.21
N PHE A 54 -5.80 7.11 -0.60
CA PHE A 54 -5.40 5.77 -0.24
C PHE A 54 -5.07 5.66 1.25
N GLU A 55 -4.39 6.65 1.81
CA GLU A 55 -4.10 6.77 3.25
C GLU A 55 -5.39 6.67 4.08
N LYS A 56 -6.43 7.44 3.74
CA LYS A 56 -7.75 7.35 4.39
C LYS A 56 -8.40 5.97 4.28
N ARG A 57 -8.15 5.23 3.19
CA ARG A 57 -8.67 3.86 3.05
C ARG A 57 -7.93 2.88 3.95
N LEU A 58 -6.61 3.04 4.14
CA LEU A 58 -5.84 2.23 5.08
C LEU A 58 -6.35 2.43 6.51
N GLU A 59 -6.60 3.68 6.91
CA GLU A 59 -7.18 4.02 8.20
C GLU A 59 -8.57 3.40 8.38
N ALA A 60 -9.46 3.59 7.39
CA ALA A 60 -10.81 3.05 7.42
C ALA A 60 -10.85 1.50 7.43
N ALA A 61 -9.82 0.85 6.88
CA ALA A 61 -9.67 -0.60 6.93
C ALA A 61 -9.15 -1.10 8.30
N GLY A 62 -8.75 -0.20 9.20
CA GLY A 62 -8.28 -0.52 10.56
C GLY A 62 -6.79 -0.87 10.61
N PHE A 63 -5.99 -0.38 9.66
CA PHE A 63 -4.54 -0.54 9.72
C PHE A 63 -3.88 0.59 10.53
N SER A 64 -2.86 0.24 11.31
CA SER A 64 -1.81 1.20 11.68
C SER A 64 -0.81 1.26 10.54
N TRP A 65 -0.54 2.44 9.99
CA TRP A 65 0.27 2.58 8.78
C TRP A 65 1.30 3.72 8.85
N ARG A 66 2.35 3.60 8.04
CA ARG A 66 3.33 4.66 7.76
C ARG A 66 3.71 4.64 6.29
N ALA A 67 4.12 5.78 5.75
CA ALA A 67 4.68 5.89 4.40
C ALA A 67 6.18 6.18 4.48
N ALA A 68 6.94 5.63 3.55
CA ALA A 68 8.33 6.00 3.29
C ALA A 68 8.46 6.47 1.84
N GLU A 69 8.98 7.68 1.65
CA GLU A 69 9.33 8.21 0.34
C GLU A 69 10.78 7.83 0.03
N ILE A 70 10.99 7.13 -1.09
CA ILE A 70 12.27 6.51 -1.45
C ILE A 70 12.61 6.90 -2.89
N SER A 71 13.84 7.41 -3.10
CA SER A 71 14.37 7.66 -4.44
C SER A 71 14.52 6.33 -5.21
N ALA A 72 14.05 6.28 -6.45
CA ALA A 72 14.03 5.07 -7.26
C ALA A 72 15.44 4.46 -7.48
N ARG A 73 16.46 5.31 -7.59
CA ARG A 73 17.86 4.97 -7.91
C ARG A 73 18.89 5.61 -6.98
N GLY A 74 18.47 6.42 -6.02
CA GLY A 74 19.35 7.09 -5.05
C GLY A 74 20.13 8.28 -5.62
N ALA A 75 19.73 8.81 -6.78
CA ALA A 75 20.37 9.95 -7.41
C ALA A 75 19.77 11.30 -6.96
N VAL A 76 20.55 12.37 -7.09
CA VAL A 76 20.05 13.74 -6.86
C VAL A 76 19.00 14.06 -7.93
N ASN A 77 17.84 14.60 -7.51
CA ASN A 77 16.68 14.91 -8.36
C ASN A 77 16.03 13.70 -9.06
N ASP A 78 16.12 12.52 -8.47
CA ASP A 78 15.46 11.33 -9.01
C ASP A 78 13.96 11.30 -8.71
N VAL A 79 13.24 10.42 -9.42
CA VAL A 79 11.84 10.11 -9.12
C VAL A 79 11.75 9.44 -7.76
N THR A 80 10.76 9.87 -6.97
CA THR A 80 10.49 9.33 -5.64
C THR A 80 9.27 8.44 -5.71
N HIS A 81 9.38 7.25 -5.14
CA HIS A 81 8.26 6.34 -4.91
C HIS A 81 7.84 6.37 -3.45
N THR A 82 6.60 5.96 -3.17
CA THR A 82 6.11 5.80 -1.81
C THR A 82 5.91 4.33 -1.50
N ILE A 83 6.45 3.85 -0.38
CA ILE A 83 6.11 2.54 0.19
C ILE A 83 5.24 2.75 1.43
N TYR A 84 4.00 2.25 1.38
CA TYR A 84 3.14 2.17 2.55
C TYR A 84 3.43 0.88 3.30
N PHE A 85 3.63 0.96 4.61
CA PHE A 85 3.71 -0.17 5.51
C PHE A 85 2.49 -0.13 6.43
N ALA A 86 1.69 -1.18 6.44
CA ALA A 86 0.45 -1.27 7.17
C ALA A 86 0.42 -2.56 8.01
N SER A 87 -0.05 -2.48 9.26
CA SER A 87 -0.18 -3.62 10.17
C SER A 87 -1.58 -3.68 10.77
N ALA A 88 -2.12 -4.90 10.87
CA ALA A 88 -3.25 -5.18 11.72
C ALA A 88 -2.68 -5.28 13.14
N VAL A 89 -3.03 -4.33 14.02
CA VAL A 89 -2.57 -4.32 15.41
C VAL A 89 -2.75 -5.71 16.05
#